data_AF-A0A2K8Z2L9-F1
#
_entry.id   AF-A0A2K8Z2L9-F1
#
_cell.length_a   1.000
_cell.length_b   1.000
_cell.length_c   1.000
_cell.angle_alpha   90.00
_cell.angle_beta   90.00
_cell.angle_gamma   90.00
#
_symmetry.space_group_name_H-M   'P 1'
#
loop_
_entity.id
_entity.type
_entity.pdbx_description
1 polymer ?
#
loop_
_entity_poly.entity_id
_entity_poly.type
_entity_poly.pdbx_seq_one_letter_code
_entity_poly.pdbx_strand_id
1 'polypeptide(L)'
;MKSILILLSLFGWAASTNAQAVRLVQYSGTTWKESKQNAVYLELAGGPSLYSLNYQRIATSNARLAFTYRLGSSYIPRFTTATFYLGGVLGSPRRSVEFLAGVGYLGVKYPSPERVNFAQEQHDNLYLTPQIGYRSQNPRNGFLLRATLTPHLFFGEGLKKLRHTPGFGVSVGKVF
;
A
#
# COMPACT_ATOMS: atom_id res chain seq x y z
N MET A 1 -61.43 -36.74 6.56
CA MET A 1 -60.50 -35.91 7.36
C MET A 1 -59.05 -36.25 6.99
N LYS A 2 -58.54 -35.78 5.84
CA LYS A 2 -57.15 -35.96 5.39
C LYS A 2 -56.75 -34.79 4.48
N SER A 3 -56.76 -33.56 5.01
CA SER A 3 -56.53 -32.37 4.16
C SER A 3 -55.90 -31.17 4.91
N ILE A 4 -55.11 -31.39 5.96
CA ILE A 4 -54.47 -30.29 6.74
C ILE A 4 -52.96 -30.50 6.96
N LEU A 5 -52.37 -31.58 6.43
CA LEU A 5 -50.97 -31.95 6.69
C LEU A 5 -50.06 -31.86 5.45
N ILE A 6 -50.24 -30.84 4.60
CA ILE A 6 -49.34 -30.56 3.46
C ILE A 6 -48.88 -29.08 3.41
N LEU A 7 -49.49 -28.17 4.19
CA LEU A 7 -49.13 -26.74 4.15
C LEU A 7 -47.94 -26.33 5.04
N LEU A 8 -47.44 -27.20 5.92
CA LEU A 8 -46.35 -26.86 6.84
C LEU A 8 -44.94 -27.24 6.35
N SER A 9 -44.80 -28.04 5.29
CA SER A 9 -43.49 -28.38 4.70
C SER A 9 -43.03 -27.39 3.62
N LEU A 10 -43.93 -26.59 3.05
CA LEU A 10 -43.60 -25.58 2.02
C LEU A 10 -43.05 -24.28 2.61
N PHE A 11 -43.32 -23.97 3.88
CA PHE A 11 -42.77 -22.78 4.56
C PHE A 11 -41.37 -23.01 5.16
N GLY A 12 -40.95 -24.25 5.38
CA GLY A 12 -39.62 -24.57 5.90
C GLY A 12 -38.48 -24.37 4.89
N TRP A 13 -38.77 -24.50 3.60
CA TRP A 13 -37.76 -24.41 2.53
C TRP A 13 -37.49 -22.96 2.07
N ALA A 14 -38.45 -22.05 2.22
CA ALA A 14 -38.27 -20.64 1.90
C ALA A 14 -37.54 -19.85 3.00
N ALA A 15 -37.53 -20.35 4.24
CA ALA A 15 -36.81 -19.72 5.35
C ALA A 15 -35.30 -20.06 5.36
N SER A 16 -34.91 -21.26 4.91
CA SER A 16 -33.50 -21.68 4.89
C SER A 16 -32.69 -21.09 3.73
N THR A 17 -33.33 -20.81 2.59
CA THR A 17 -32.67 -20.16 1.44
C THR A 17 -32.38 -18.68 1.71
N ASN A 18 -33.27 -17.98 2.41
CA ASN A 18 -33.05 -16.59 2.82
C ASN A 18 -31.95 -16.47 3.88
N ALA A 19 -31.88 -17.38 4.86
CA ALA A 19 -30.80 -17.36 5.86
C ALA A 19 -29.41 -17.62 5.23
N GLN A 20 -29.33 -18.46 4.19
CA GLN A 20 -28.08 -18.67 3.44
C GLN A 20 -27.75 -17.50 2.49
N ALA A 21 -28.75 -16.90 1.84
CA ALA A 21 -28.56 -15.70 1.01
C ALA A 21 -28.09 -14.49 1.84
N VAL A 22 -28.65 -14.29 3.04
CA VAL A 22 -28.22 -13.24 3.99
C VAL A 22 -26.80 -13.49 4.51
N ARG A 23 -26.40 -14.76 4.75
CA ARG A 23 -25.01 -15.12 5.08
C ARG A 23 -24.03 -14.97 3.91
N LEU A 24 -24.48 -15.21 2.67
CA LEU A 24 -23.66 -15.04 1.47
C LEU A 24 -23.40 -13.55 1.15
N VAL A 25 -24.34 -12.67 1.49
CA VAL A 25 -24.15 -11.21 1.38
C VAL A 25 -23.22 -10.65 2.48
N GLN A 26 -23.19 -11.25 3.67
CA GLN A 26 -22.25 -10.89 4.74
C GLN A 26 -20.77 -11.19 4.41
N TYR A 27 -20.49 -12.12 3.50
CA TYR A 27 -19.11 -12.39 3.04
C TYR A 27 -18.54 -11.35 2.05
N SER A 28 -19.31 -10.30 1.72
CA SER A 28 -18.91 -9.25 0.78
C SER A 28 -18.08 -8.10 1.38
N GLY A 29 -17.95 -7.98 2.70
CA GLY A 29 -17.49 -6.73 3.30
C GLY A 29 -16.52 -6.87 4.47
N THR A 30 -15.35 -7.50 4.27
CA THR A 30 -14.24 -7.23 5.22
C THR A 30 -13.99 -5.72 5.23
N THR A 31 -14.06 -5.10 6.40
CA THR A 31 -13.77 -3.68 6.58
C THR A 31 -12.31 -3.49 6.95
N TRP A 32 -11.81 -2.25 6.90
CA TRP A 32 -10.45 -1.98 7.39
C TRP A 32 -10.28 -2.24 8.88
N LYS A 33 -11.34 -2.02 9.66
CA LYS A 33 -11.36 -2.27 11.11
C LYS A 33 -11.05 -3.73 11.47
N GLU A 34 -11.49 -4.66 10.63
CA GLU A 34 -11.29 -6.10 10.79
C GLU A 34 -10.07 -6.62 10.01
N SER A 35 -9.40 -5.74 9.27
CA SER A 35 -8.28 -6.11 8.43
C SER A 35 -6.96 -6.08 9.20
N LYS A 36 -6.04 -6.92 8.73
CA LYS A 36 -4.65 -6.93 9.14
C LYS A 36 -4.00 -5.56 8.91
N GLN A 37 -3.30 -5.07 9.92
CA GLN A 37 -2.86 -3.67 9.97
C GLN A 37 -1.44 -3.46 9.44
N ASN A 38 -0.59 -4.49 9.41
CA ASN A 38 0.81 -4.36 9.04
C ASN A 38 1.07 -5.07 7.72
N ALA A 39 1.87 -4.46 6.85
CA ALA A 39 2.24 -5.02 5.56
C ALA A 39 3.74 -4.88 5.32
N VAL A 40 4.35 -5.91 4.75
CA VAL A 40 5.69 -5.88 4.19
C VAL A 40 5.61 -6.26 2.72
N TYR A 41 6.25 -5.50 1.84
CA TYR A 41 6.22 -5.76 0.41
C TYR A 41 7.47 -5.27 -0.30
N LEU A 42 7.74 -5.90 -1.44
CA LEU A 42 8.71 -5.43 -2.43
C LEU A 42 7.98 -4.56 -3.44
N GLU A 43 8.57 -3.42 -3.78
CA GLU A 43 8.07 -2.50 -4.80
C GLU A 43 9.12 -2.34 -5.90
N LEU A 44 8.69 -2.49 -7.15
CA LEU A 44 9.50 -2.27 -8.35
C LEU A 44 9.08 -0.94 -8.99
N ALA A 45 10.05 -0.08 -9.31
CA ALA A 45 9.92 1.18 -10.04
C ALA A 45 8.97 2.26 -9.47
N GLY A 46 8.35 2.03 -8.30
CA GLY A 46 7.46 3.01 -7.64
C GLY A 46 8.14 3.90 -6.61
N GLY A 47 9.30 3.46 -6.11
CA GLY A 47 10.06 4.18 -5.12
C GLY A 47 11.09 5.11 -5.75
N PRO A 48 11.92 5.78 -4.95
CA PRO A 48 13.06 6.59 -5.43
C PRO A 48 14.15 5.79 -6.16
N SER A 49 13.94 4.50 -6.33
CA SER A 49 14.90 3.51 -6.79
C SER A 49 14.18 2.40 -7.53
N LEU A 50 14.92 1.58 -8.27
CA LEU A 50 14.36 0.53 -9.12
C LEU A 50 13.62 -0.55 -8.31
N TYR A 51 14.09 -0.85 -7.11
CA TYR A 51 13.43 -1.77 -6.18
C TYR A 51 13.51 -1.24 -4.75
N SER A 52 12.53 -1.56 -3.92
CA SER A 52 12.55 -1.20 -2.50
C SER A 52 11.82 -2.21 -1.64
N LEU A 53 12.28 -2.35 -0.39
CA LEU A 53 11.56 -3.04 0.67
C LEU A 53 10.77 -2.01 1.47
N ASN A 54 9.49 -2.28 1.68
CA ASN A 54 8.58 -1.37 2.34
C ASN A 54 7.86 -2.06 3.50
N TYR A 55 7.70 -1.33 4.58
CA TYR A 55 6.83 -1.64 5.70
C TYR A 55 5.74 -0.57 5.80
N GLN A 56 4.48 -0.97 5.80
CA GLN A 56 3.34 -0.06 5.92
C GLN A 56 2.43 -0.49 7.05
N ARG A 57 1.95 0.46 7.85
CA ARG A 57 0.99 0.23 8.92
C ARG A 57 -0.25 1.08 8.76
N ILE A 58 -1.41 0.48 8.96
CA ILE A 58 -2.68 1.17 9.20
C ILE A 58 -2.68 1.68 10.63
N ALA A 59 -2.60 2.99 10.81
CA ALA A 59 -2.57 3.63 12.13
C ALA A 59 -3.96 3.70 12.75
N THR A 60 -4.96 4.09 11.96
CA THR A 60 -6.37 4.12 12.36
C THR A 60 -7.25 3.89 11.15
N SER A 61 -8.45 3.36 11.36
CA SER A 61 -9.39 3.09 10.27
C SER A 61 -10.84 3.08 10.72
N ASN A 62 -11.73 3.35 9.77
CA ASN A 62 -13.16 3.11 9.89
C ASN A 62 -13.57 2.03 8.86
N ALA A 63 -14.87 1.91 8.54
CA ALA A 63 -15.34 0.88 7.61
C ALA A 63 -14.74 0.99 6.19
N ARG A 64 -14.46 2.21 5.71
CA ARG A 64 -14.08 2.48 4.30
C ARG A 64 -12.76 3.23 4.12
N LEU A 65 -12.27 3.91 5.16
CA LEU A 65 -11.07 4.72 5.12
C LEU A 65 -10.09 4.23 6.17
N ALA A 66 -8.83 4.08 5.78
CA ALA A 66 -7.71 3.77 6.65
C ALA A 66 -6.62 4.83 6.47
N PHE A 67 -6.11 5.37 7.58
CA PHE A 67 -4.92 6.21 7.60
C PHE A 67 -3.69 5.35 7.81
N THR A 68 -2.64 5.60 7.03
CA THR A 68 -1.46 4.75 7.00
C THR A 68 -0.18 5.56 7.02
N TYR A 69 0.88 4.94 7.55
CA TYR A 69 2.25 5.40 7.36
C TYR A 69 3.09 4.27 6.76
N ARG A 70 4.15 4.64 6.04
CA ARG A 70 5.06 3.69 5.40
C ARG A 70 6.51 4.11 5.54
N LEU A 71 7.35 3.14 5.82
CA LEU A 71 8.80 3.21 5.75
C LEU A 71 9.27 2.38 4.57
N GLY A 72 10.17 2.92 3.76
CA GLY A 72 10.74 2.24 2.62
C GLY A 72 12.25 2.40 2.58
N SER A 73 12.96 1.38 2.11
CA SER A 73 14.38 1.47 1.84
C SER A 73 14.75 0.74 0.56
N SER A 74 15.73 1.28 -0.16
CA SER A 74 16.36 0.60 -1.28
C SER A 74 17.87 0.60 -1.10
N TYR A 75 18.50 -0.42 -1.68
CA TYR A 75 19.94 -0.52 -1.76
C TYR A 75 20.33 -0.94 -3.16
N ILE A 76 20.98 -0.05 -3.91
CA ILE A 76 21.66 -0.35 -5.16
C ILE A 76 23.15 -0.10 -4.90
N PRO A 77 24.10 -0.88 -5.45
CA PRO A 77 25.51 -0.53 -5.35
C PRO A 77 25.72 0.94 -5.78
N ARG A 78 26.26 1.78 -4.87
CA ARG A 78 26.43 3.26 -4.95
C ARG A 78 25.28 4.14 -4.47
N PHE A 79 24.08 3.60 -4.20
CA PHE A 79 22.91 4.38 -3.79
C PHE A 79 22.13 3.69 -2.68
N THR A 80 21.88 4.41 -1.59
CA THR A 80 20.94 3.98 -0.56
C THR A 80 19.81 5.00 -0.46
N THR A 81 18.57 4.53 -0.42
CA THR A 81 17.44 5.41 -0.15
C THR A 81 16.71 4.99 1.12
N ALA A 82 16.18 5.98 1.82
CA ALA A 82 15.22 5.80 2.89
C ALA A 82 14.05 6.74 2.62
N THR A 83 12.82 6.26 2.80
CA THR A 83 11.60 7.02 2.51
C THR A 83 10.60 6.86 3.62
N PHE A 84 9.88 7.95 3.91
CA PHE A 84 8.77 7.97 4.83
C PHE A 84 7.53 8.53 4.12
N TYR A 85 6.40 7.84 4.22
CA TYR A 85 5.13 8.28 3.64
C TYR A 85 4.03 8.33 4.69
N LEU A 86 3.09 9.24 4.48
CA LEU A 86 1.81 9.33 5.16
C LEU A 86 0.70 9.33 4.12
N GLY A 87 -0.47 8.82 4.48
CA GLY A 87 -1.64 8.99 3.63
C GLY A 87 -2.81 8.09 4.01
N GLY A 88 -3.64 7.78 3.02
CA GLY A 88 -4.90 7.10 3.22
C GLY A 88 -5.19 6.03 2.17
N VAL A 89 -6.01 5.06 2.57
CA VAL A 89 -6.54 4.02 1.70
C VAL A 89 -8.06 4.05 1.78
N LEU A 90 -8.72 4.22 0.64
CA LEU A 90 -10.16 4.35 0.50
C LEU A 90 -10.75 3.13 -0.22
N GLY A 91 -11.81 2.54 0.34
CA GLY A 91 -12.53 1.40 -0.21
C GLY A 91 -12.54 0.22 0.73
N SER A 92 -12.36 -0.98 0.19
CA SER A 92 -12.31 -2.22 0.98
C SER A 92 -10.90 -2.83 0.94
N PRO A 93 -10.51 -3.68 1.90
CA PRO A 93 -9.25 -4.41 1.83
C PRO A 93 -9.07 -5.17 0.51
N ARG A 94 -10.13 -5.75 -0.05
CA ARG A 94 -10.02 -6.49 -1.33
C ARG A 94 -9.67 -5.59 -2.51
N ARG A 95 -10.20 -4.36 -2.53
CA ARG A 95 -10.07 -3.39 -3.62
C ARG A 95 -10.16 -1.99 -3.04
N SER A 96 -9.09 -1.23 -3.19
CA SER A 96 -8.99 0.12 -2.64
C SER A 96 -8.10 1.00 -3.47
N VAL A 97 -8.31 2.31 -3.35
CA VAL A 97 -7.44 3.34 -3.89
C VAL A 97 -6.59 3.87 -2.73
N GLU A 98 -5.30 4.02 -2.96
CA GLU A 98 -4.36 4.61 -2.00
C GLU A 98 -3.87 5.97 -2.48
N PHE A 99 -3.69 6.88 -1.52
CA PHE A 99 -3.12 8.19 -1.71
C PHE A 99 -2.06 8.36 -0.64
N LEU A 100 -0.80 8.54 -1.04
CA LEU A 100 0.32 8.72 -0.12
C LEU A 100 1.09 9.97 -0.51
N ALA A 101 1.70 10.63 0.45
CA ALA A 101 2.70 11.65 0.23
C ALA A 101 3.86 11.35 1.15
N GLY A 102 5.06 11.33 0.59
CA GLY A 102 6.25 11.02 1.35
C GLY A 102 7.40 11.95 1.05
N VAL A 103 8.32 11.95 1.98
CA VAL A 103 9.65 12.51 1.83
C VAL A 103 10.64 11.37 1.76
N GLY A 104 11.71 11.57 1.02
CA GLY A 104 12.77 10.60 0.98
C GLY A 104 14.13 11.24 0.96
N TYR A 105 15.06 10.42 1.44
CA TYR A 105 16.47 10.68 1.52
C TYR A 105 17.18 9.78 0.51
N LEU A 106 18.08 10.36 -0.28
CA LEU A 106 18.94 9.67 -1.23
C LEU A 106 20.40 9.92 -0.83
N GLY A 107 21.06 8.87 -0.35
CA GLY A 107 22.50 8.88 -0.12
C GLY A 107 23.23 8.31 -1.33
N VAL A 108 24.05 9.13 -1.99
CA VAL A 108 24.92 8.70 -3.08
C VAL A 108 26.33 8.46 -2.56
N LYS A 109 26.96 7.35 -2.97
CA LYS A 109 28.38 7.07 -2.73
C LYS A 109 29.15 7.25 -4.03
N TYR A 110 29.90 8.33 -4.16
CA TYR A 110 30.86 8.49 -5.24
C TYR A 110 32.22 7.92 -4.81
N PRO A 111 32.86 7.06 -5.61
CA PRO A 111 34.28 6.78 -5.43
C PRO A 111 35.04 8.06 -5.76
N SER A 112 35.67 8.70 -4.77
CA SER A 112 36.55 9.84 -5.02
C SER A 112 37.83 9.34 -5.68
N PRO A 113 38.15 9.77 -6.91
CA PRO A 113 39.38 9.36 -7.58
C PRO A 113 40.64 10.01 -6.99
N GLU A 114 40.51 11.04 -6.14
CA GLU A 114 41.63 11.92 -5.75
C GLU A 114 42.02 11.86 -4.26
N ARG A 115 41.38 11.05 -3.42
CA ARG A 115 41.71 11.02 -1.98
C ARG A 115 41.89 9.61 -1.44
N VAL A 116 43.12 9.32 -1.01
CA VAL A 116 43.51 8.17 -0.17
C VAL A 116 42.79 8.18 1.19
N ASN A 117 42.11 9.29 1.52
CA ASN A 117 41.18 9.41 2.65
C ASN A 117 39.75 9.42 2.12
N PHE A 118 38.93 8.46 2.55
CA PHE A 118 37.52 8.23 2.23
C PHE A 118 36.58 9.38 2.67
N ALA A 119 36.88 10.64 2.33
CA ALA A 119 35.94 11.73 2.47
C ALA A 119 34.87 11.57 1.37
N GLN A 120 33.83 10.83 1.71
CA GLN A 120 32.66 10.56 0.90
C GLN A 120 31.89 11.87 0.69
N GLU A 121 31.92 12.45 -0.51
CA GLU A 121 31.03 13.56 -0.86
C GLU A 121 29.59 13.03 -0.93
N GLN A 122 28.82 13.35 0.10
CA GLN A 122 27.44 12.93 0.26
C GLN A 122 26.54 14.08 -0.22
N HIS A 123 25.97 13.93 -1.42
CA HIS A 123 24.94 14.85 -1.89
C HIS A 123 23.59 14.44 -1.31
N ASP A 124 23.13 15.20 -0.32
CA ASP A 124 21.84 15.01 0.33
C ASP A 124 20.74 15.66 -0.49
N ASN A 125 19.99 14.84 -1.23
CA ASN A 125 18.81 15.31 -1.94
C ASN A 125 17.56 14.89 -1.18
N LEU A 126 16.83 15.88 -0.64
CA LEU A 126 15.47 15.71 -0.17
C LEU A 126 14.52 15.75 -1.37
N TYR A 127 13.64 14.76 -1.49
CA TYR A 127 12.60 14.74 -2.52
C TYR A 127 11.23 14.47 -1.92
N LEU A 128 10.20 15.02 -2.57
CA LEU A 128 8.80 14.73 -2.28
C LEU A 128 8.30 13.68 -3.29
N THR A 129 7.53 12.72 -2.81
CA THR A 129 6.92 11.68 -3.64
C THR A 129 5.45 11.51 -3.27
N PRO A 130 4.54 12.26 -3.90
CA PRO A 130 3.13 11.90 -3.86
C PRO A 130 2.92 10.60 -4.64
N GLN A 131 1.94 9.80 -4.20
CA GLN A 131 1.54 8.57 -4.84
C GLN A 131 0.02 8.47 -4.88
N ILE A 132 -0.49 7.96 -5.99
CA ILE A 132 -1.87 7.49 -6.12
C ILE A 132 -1.83 6.10 -6.70
N GLY A 133 -2.63 5.17 -6.19
CA GLY A 133 -2.57 3.80 -6.67
C GLY A 133 -3.78 2.96 -6.37
N TYR A 134 -3.77 1.76 -6.92
CA TYR A 134 -4.71 0.70 -6.62
C TYR A 134 -4.04 -0.34 -5.73
N ARG A 135 -4.77 -0.76 -4.69
CA ARG A 135 -4.36 -1.79 -3.72
C ARG A 135 -5.39 -2.90 -3.67
N SER A 136 -4.95 -4.13 -3.86
CA SER A 136 -5.73 -5.34 -3.61
C SER A 136 -5.06 -6.17 -2.52
N GLN A 137 -5.79 -6.39 -1.42
CA GLN A 137 -5.36 -7.20 -0.30
C GLN A 137 -6.36 -8.32 -0.04
N ASN A 138 -5.90 -9.56 -0.08
CA ASN A 138 -6.71 -10.71 0.29
C ASN A 138 -6.78 -10.81 1.83
N PRO A 139 -7.96 -10.66 2.46
CA PRO A 139 -8.08 -10.66 3.91
C PRO A 139 -7.79 -12.03 4.53
N ARG A 140 -7.97 -13.13 3.80
CA ARG A 140 -7.79 -14.50 4.33
C ARG A 140 -6.32 -14.87 4.43
N ASN A 141 -5.60 -14.79 3.31
CA ASN A 141 -4.19 -15.20 3.26
C ASN A 141 -3.23 -14.01 3.39
N GLY A 142 -3.70 -12.77 3.42
CA GLY A 142 -2.88 -11.56 3.54
C GLY A 142 -2.04 -11.24 2.30
N PHE A 143 -2.27 -11.86 1.14
CA PHE A 143 -1.58 -11.47 -0.10
C PHE A 143 -1.90 -10.02 -0.44
N LEU A 144 -0.89 -9.27 -0.88
CA LEU A 144 -0.97 -7.86 -1.25
C LEU A 144 -0.43 -7.66 -2.67
N LEU A 145 -1.19 -6.98 -3.51
CA LEU A 145 -0.79 -6.47 -4.82
C LEU A 145 -1.11 -4.97 -4.89
N ARG A 146 -0.16 -4.19 -5.42
CA ARG A 146 -0.30 -2.74 -5.58
C ARG A 146 0.19 -2.29 -6.95
N ALA A 147 -0.44 -1.27 -7.49
CA ALA A 147 0.03 -0.54 -8.66
C ALA A 147 -0.11 0.97 -8.40
N THR A 148 0.96 1.73 -8.51
CA THR A 148 1.02 3.15 -8.10
C THR A 148 1.58 4.02 -9.21
N LEU A 149 1.08 5.25 -9.31
CA LEU A 149 1.72 6.35 -10.01
C LEU A 149 2.44 7.20 -8.97
N THR A 150 3.72 7.46 -9.19
CA THR A 150 4.60 8.16 -8.24
C THR A 150 5.45 9.18 -8.97
N PRO A 151 4.98 10.42 -9.19
CA PRO A 151 5.87 11.46 -9.68
C PRO A 151 6.89 11.81 -8.58
N HIS A 152 8.16 11.80 -8.95
CA HIS A 152 9.26 12.20 -8.08
C HIS A 152 9.50 13.70 -8.25
N LEU A 153 9.44 14.45 -7.15
CA LEU A 153 9.69 15.90 -7.14
C LEU A 153 11.01 16.17 -6.42
N PHE A 154 12.02 16.62 -7.18
CA PHE A 154 13.34 16.95 -6.67
C PHE A 154 13.49 18.45 -6.52
N PHE A 155 13.94 18.88 -5.35
CA PHE A 155 14.23 20.27 -5.07
C PHE A 155 15.74 20.51 -5.11
N GLY A 156 16.17 21.42 -5.98
CA GLY A 156 17.55 21.89 -6.04
C GLY A 156 17.86 22.98 -5.01
N GLU A 157 19.02 23.64 -5.17
CA GLU A 157 19.52 24.69 -4.28
C GLU A 157 18.44 25.69 -3.85
N GLY A 158 18.19 25.73 -2.53
CA GLY A 158 17.24 26.64 -1.88
C GLY A 158 15.77 26.45 -2.29
N LEU A 159 15.36 25.24 -2.71
CA LEU A 159 14.00 24.94 -3.21
C LEU A 159 13.60 25.72 -4.47
N LYS A 160 14.53 26.43 -5.12
CA LYS A 160 14.23 27.33 -6.26
C LYS A 160 14.05 26.59 -7.59
N LYS A 161 14.56 25.36 -7.70
CA LYS A 161 14.47 24.54 -8.91
C LYS A 161 13.69 23.28 -8.58
N LEU A 162 12.52 23.13 -9.19
CA LEU A 162 11.72 21.91 -9.14
C LEU A 162 11.97 21.09 -10.41
N ARG A 163 12.46 19.86 -10.24
CA ARG A 163 12.50 18.87 -11.31
C ARG A 163 11.49 17.78 -11.00
N HIS A 164 10.81 17.27 -12.02
CA HIS A 164 9.87 16.17 -11.85
C HIS A 164 10.21 15.02 -12.80
N THR A 165 9.93 13.80 -12.35
CA THR A 165 10.06 12.59 -13.17
C THR A 165 8.86 11.70 -12.89
N PRO A 166 8.07 11.29 -13.91
CA PRO A 166 6.98 10.37 -13.69
C PRO A 166 7.54 9.01 -13.25
N GLY A 167 6.86 8.36 -12.31
CA GLY A 167 7.19 7.01 -11.85
C GLY A 167 5.94 6.14 -11.84
N PHE A 168 6.14 4.84 -12.05
CA PHE A 168 5.10 3.83 -11.96
C PHE A 168 5.63 2.63 -11.18
N GLY A 169 4.90 2.25 -10.14
CA GLY A 169 5.27 1.17 -9.25
C GLY A 169 4.35 -0.02 -9.32
N VAL A 170 4.91 -1.22 -9.20
CA VAL A 170 4.14 -2.42 -8.86
C VAL A 170 4.72 -3.00 -7.59
N SER A 171 3.87 -3.42 -6.66
CA SER A 171 4.31 -4.07 -5.42
C SER A 171 3.61 -5.39 -5.18
N VAL A 172 4.36 -6.32 -4.59
CA VAL A 172 3.85 -7.61 -4.12
C VAL A 172 4.33 -7.87 -2.70
N GLY A 173 3.45 -8.40 -1.85
CA GLY A 173 3.87 -8.75 -0.50
C GLY A 173 2.78 -9.35 0.37
N LYS A 174 2.91 -9.13 1.67
CA LYS A 174 2.15 -9.81 2.70
C LYS A 174 1.65 -8.84 3.77
N VAL A 175 0.40 -9.02 4.17
CA VAL A 175 -0.25 -8.36 5.29
C VAL A 175 -0.45 -9.36 6.43
N PHE A 176 -0.25 -8.91 7.67
CA PHE A 176 -0.34 -9.71 8.89
C PHE A 176 -0.96 -8.91 10.05
#